data_AF-N2A043-F1
#
_entry.id   AF-N2A043-F1
#
_cell.length_a   1.000
_cell.length_b   1.000
_cell.length_c   1.000
_cell.angle_alpha   90.00
_cell.angle_beta   90.00
_cell.angle_gamma   90.00
#
_symmetry.space_group_name_H-M   'P 1'
#
loop_
_entity.id
_entity.type
_entity.pdbx_description
1 polymer ?
#
loop_
_entity_poly.entity_id
_entity_poly.type
_entity_poly.pdbx_seq_one_letter_code
_entity_poly.pdbx_strand_id
1 'polypeptide(L)'
;MDEVTFLGFYKNTILCGSNNFQHFICKQLEAENRITFEEQRKISDKEDTLFFESKKDFKGIISKTTTMKSFISFYEALEYKKLYKYSVPFFYEAGEKSIDEVLKEMQIAVFKNEIYQPEYVIDRNLNESAPIAYVEDGIYFIKFVLQKAYQQSDTFEQIDYRYPIVIYINPSINILEVRYDSMRYSYNEQIDRDAYSKIVFYCTDWIKDNFGMKLFRCEHMDTIKIINDIQNTEVRMYKQMMEMKAGGSAELTASENGDYMLPFLGEIRELIDENEELFAEADEIRQLLLQYLNEKEATASYPYIYVKWIKPVETKSYIVKITFDYFNGKITLLQHITGKCNDLGMGRMNDAIEYLSNSGSFVKGEEI
;
A
#
# COMPACT_ATOMS: atom_id res chain seq x y z
N MET A 1 23.25 6.32 10.26
CA MET A 1 23.63 4.89 10.16
C MET A 1 24.64 4.73 9.03
N ASP A 2 25.48 3.69 9.02
CA ASP A 2 26.41 3.49 7.90
C ASP A 2 25.67 3.04 6.62
N GLU A 3 26.33 3.18 5.46
CA GLU A 3 25.75 2.87 4.15
C GLU A 3 25.30 1.40 4.04
N VAL A 4 26.10 0.45 4.55
CA VAL A 4 25.80 -0.98 4.45
C VAL A 4 24.53 -1.30 5.22
N THR A 5 24.44 -0.80 6.46
CA THR A 5 23.25 -0.95 7.28
C THR A 5 22.04 -0.33 6.59
N PHE A 6 22.14 0.89 6.08
CA PHE A 6 21.04 1.59 5.39
C PHE A 6 20.54 0.84 4.15
N LEU A 7 21.46 0.31 3.34
CA LEU A 7 21.09 -0.49 2.18
C LEU A 7 20.45 -1.83 2.56
N GLY A 8 20.82 -2.38 3.72
CA GLY A 8 20.16 -3.54 4.33
C GLY A 8 18.67 -3.33 4.53
N PHE A 9 18.23 -2.11 4.86
CA PHE A 9 16.81 -1.80 5.01
C PHE A 9 16.03 -1.93 3.70
N TYR A 10 16.56 -1.44 2.58
CA TYR A 10 15.92 -1.67 1.26
C TYR A 10 15.86 -3.16 0.96
N LYS A 11 16.98 -3.88 1.13
CA LYS A 11 17.06 -5.31 0.89
C LYS A 11 15.96 -6.07 1.64
N ASN A 12 15.87 -5.87 2.94
CA ASN A 12 14.90 -6.54 3.80
C ASN A 12 13.47 -6.15 3.42
N THR A 13 13.21 -4.86 3.19
CA THR A 13 11.88 -4.38 2.76
C THR A 13 11.38 -5.12 1.52
N ILE A 14 12.23 -5.28 0.52
CA ILE A 14 11.85 -5.91 -0.75
C ILE A 14 11.80 -7.44 -0.64
N LEU A 15 12.81 -8.07 -0.03
CA LEU A 15 12.89 -9.54 0.08
C LEU A 15 11.78 -10.11 0.95
N CYS A 16 11.31 -9.37 1.94
CA CYS A 16 10.21 -9.80 2.77
C CYS A 16 8.86 -9.60 2.06
N GLY A 17 8.80 -8.81 0.98
CA GLY A 17 7.61 -8.62 0.15
C GLY A 17 7.22 -9.90 -0.62
N SER A 18 6.01 -9.91 -1.20
CA SER A 18 5.53 -11.09 -1.95
C SER A 18 6.43 -11.42 -3.15
N ASN A 19 6.49 -12.70 -3.52
CA ASN A 19 7.22 -13.11 -4.74
C ASN A 19 6.73 -12.34 -5.97
N ASN A 20 5.43 -12.07 -6.10
CA ASN A 20 4.89 -11.29 -7.22
C ASN A 20 5.47 -9.87 -7.26
N PHE A 21 5.64 -9.24 -6.09
CA PHE A 21 6.27 -7.91 -5.98
C PHE A 21 7.74 -7.94 -6.36
N GLN A 22 8.48 -8.96 -5.93
CA GLN A 22 9.88 -9.13 -6.32
C GLN A 22 10.04 -9.33 -7.84
N HIS A 23 9.17 -10.14 -8.46
CA HIS A 23 9.13 -10.31 -9.92
C HIS A 23 8.76 -9.02 -10.65
N PHE A 24 7.80 -8.25 -10.11
CA PHE A 24 7.44 -6.94 -10.66
C PHE A 24 8.64 -5.99 -10.65
N ILE A 25 9.39 -5.93 -9.56
CA ILE A 25 10.61 -5.11 -9.47
C ILE A 25 11.66 -5.54 -10.49
N CYS A 26 11.94 -6.84 -10.62
CA CYS A 26 12.88 -7.33 -11.62
C CYS A 26 12.47 -6.92 -13.05
N LYS A 27 11.17 -6.94 -13.37
CA LYS A 27 10.66 -6.46 -14.66
C LYS A 27 10.87 -4.94 -14.84
N GLN A 28 10.67 -4.14 -13.80
CA GLN A 28 10.90 -2.70 -13.85
C GLN A 28 12.40 -2.37 -14.01
N LEU A 29 13.27 -3.06 -13.28
CA LEU A 29 14.73 -2.94 -13.42
C LEU A 29 15.18 -3.28 -14.85
N GLU A 30 14.61 -4.34 -15.45
CA GLU A 30 14.89 -4.71 -16.84
C GLU A 30 14.37 -3.64 -17.82
N ALA A 31 13.13 -3.15 -17.62
CA ALA A 31 12.53 -2.13 -18.48
C ALA A 31 13.27 -0.79 -18.45
N GLU A 32 13.88 -0.42 -17.31
CA GLU A 32 14.72 0.78 -17.17
C GLU A 32 16.18 0.57 -17.62
N ASN A 33 16.49 -0.60 -18.18
CA ASN A 33 17.84 -1.04 -18.55
C ASN A 33 18.84 -0.96 -17.39
N ARG A 34 18.39 -1.16 -16.14
CA ARG A 34 19.25 -1.22 -14.94
C ARG A 34 19.84 -2.60 -14.74
N ILE A 35 19.19 -3.63 -15.26
CA ILE A 35 19.70 -5.01 -15.32
C ILE A 35 19.52 -5.57 -16.73
N THR A 36 20.33 -6.56 -17.07
CA THR A 36 20.23 -7.31 -18.31
C THR A 36 20.47 -8.80 -18.07
N PHE A 37 19.91 -9.62 -18.95
CA PHE A 37 20.14 -11.06 -19.00
C PHE A 37 20.89 -11.48 -20.27
N GLU A 38 21.31 -10.50 -21.05
CA GLU A 38 22.13 -10.68 -22.24
C GLU A 38 23.58 -10.36 -21.88
N GLU A 39 24.48 -11.29 -22.20
CA GLU A 39 25.91 -11.17 -21.89
C GLU A 39 26.55 -10.01 -22.69
N GLN A 40 25.99 -9.68 -23.85
CA GLN A 40 26.40 -8.55 -24.67
C GLN A 40 25.68 -7.28 -24.25
N ARG A 41 26.44 -6.20 -23.97
CA ARG A 41 25.87 -4.88 -23.67
C ARG A 41 25.14 -4.31 -24.89
N LYS A 42 23.95 -3.76 -24.65
CA LYS A 42 23.19 -2.99 -25.64
C LYS A 42 23.56 -1.52 -25.58
N ILE A 43 23.30 -0.80 -26.67
CA ILE A 43 23.48 0.66 -26.73
C ILE A 43 22.57 1.37 -25.72
N SER A 44 21.41 0.77 -25.38
CA SER A 44 20.46 1.30 -24.40
C SER A 44 20.84 1.04 -22.94
N ASP A 45 21.89 0.26 -22.68
CA ASP A 45 22.33 -0.05 -21.32
C ASP A 45 22.94 1.20 -20.67
N LYS A 46 22.65 1.40 -19.38
CA LYS A 46 23.29 2.41 -18.55
C LYS A 46 24.70 1.96 -18.17
N GLU A 47 25.55 2.89 -17.76
CA GLU A 47 26.92 2.55 -17.33
C GLU A 47 26.93 1.50 -16.20
N ASP A 48 25.96 1.60 -15.29
CA ASP A 48 25.78 0.75 -14.11
C ASP A 48 24.87 -0.47 -14.33
N THR A 49 24.49 -0.78 -15.58
CA THR A 49 23.68 -1.97 -15.89
C THR A 49 24.38 -3.25 -15.45
N LEU A 50 23.67 -4.07 -14.68
CA LEU A 50 24.16 -5.35 -14.17
C LEU A 50 23.67 -6.53 -15.01
N PHE A 51 24.59 -7.41 -15.41
CA PHE A 51 24.26 -8.69 -16.01
C PHE A 51 23.91 -9.74 -14.95
N PHE A 52 22.89 -10.56 -15.24
CA PHE A 52 22.51 -11.75 -14.49
C PHE A 52 22.26 -12.93 -15.44
N GLU A 53 22.69 -14.13 -15.05
CA GLU A 53 22.59 -15.32 -15.90
C GLU A 53 21.15 -15.84 -16.06
N SER A 54 20.27 -15.57 -15.09
CA SER A 54 18.93 -16.16 -15.07
C SER A 54 17.89 -15.23 -14.47
N LYS A 55 16.78 -15.07 -15.20
CA LYS A 55 15.56 -14.38 -14.72
C LYS A 55 14.90 -15.09 -13.53
N LYS A 56 15.24 -16.35 -13.29
CA LYS A 56 14.62 -17.15 -12.21
C LYS A 56 15.18 -16.80 -10.84
N ASP A 57 16.39 -16.24 -10.76
CA ASP A 57 17.01 -15.83 -9.50
C ASP A 57 16.62 -14.40 -9.11
N PHE A 58 15.31 -14.14 -9.00
CA PHE A 58 14.82 -12.81 -8.61
C PHE A 58 15.33 -12.42 -7.21
N LYS A 59 15.46 -13.36 -6.26
CA LYS A 59 15.98 -13.06 -4.92
C LYS A 59 17.44 -12.63 -4.94
N GLY A 60 18.30 -13.26 -5.74
CA GLY A 60 19.69 -12.85 -5.92
C GLY A 60 19.80 -11.49 -6.60
N ILE A 61 18.98 -11.23 -7.64
CA ILE A 61 18.90 -9.93 -8.31
C ILE A 61 18.53 -8.82 -7.34
N ILE A 62 17.46 -9.00 -6.57
CA ILE A 62 17.02 -8.04 -5.55
C ILE A 62 18.14 -7.83 -4.53
N SER A 63 18.67 -8.91 -3.94
CA SER A 63 19.71 -8.84 -2.90
C SER A 63 20.91 -7.99 -3.35
N LYS A 64 21.37 -8.18 -4.60
CA LYS A 64 22.50 -7.44 -5.15
C LYS A 64 22.14 -5.99 -5.45
N THR A 65 21.04 -5.75 -6.14
CA THR A 65 20.66 -4.38 -6.56
C THR A 65 20.26 -3.51 -5.37
N THR A 66 19.54 -4.03 -4.37
CA THR A 66 19.19 -3.25 -3.16
C THR A 66 20.40 -2.87 -2.30
N THR A 67 21.53 -3.55 -2.48
CA THR A 67 22.77 -3.31 -1.73
C THR A 67 23.82 -2.54 -2.53
N MET A 68 23.43 -1.97 -3.67
CA MET A 68 24.30 -1.15 -4.50
C MET A 68 23.86 0.30 -4.52
N LYS A 69 24.79 1.21 -4.25
CA LYS A 69 24.54 2.66 -4.20
C LYS A 69 23.93 3.21 -5.48
N SER A 70 24.35 2.71 -6.65
CA SER A 70 23.84 3.17 -7.95
C SER A 70 22.35 2.84 -8.16
N PHE A 71 21.75 1.96 -7.35
CA PHE A 71 20.35 1.56 -7.43
C PHE A 71 19.44 2.26 -6.42
N ILE A 72 19.99 3.04 -5.48
CA ILE A 72 19.21 3.69 -4.42
C ILE A 72 18.07 4.52 -5.00
N SER A 73 18.34 5.33 -6.01
CA SER A 73 17.32 6.21 -6.60
C SER A 73 16.16 5.45 -7.24
N PHE A 74 16.41 4.24 -7.78
CA PHE A 74 15.36 3.37 -8.29
C PHE A 74 14.44 2.89 -7.17
N TYR A 75 15.00 2.38 -6.08
CA TYR A 75 14.21 1.89 -4.96
C TYR A 75 13.48 3.01 -4.23
N GLU A 76 14.09 4.19 -4.15
CA GLU A 76 13.44 5.38 -3.60
C GLU A 76 12.25 5.83 -4.45
N ALA A 77 12.41 5.86 -5.78
CA ALA A 77 11.35 6.17 -6.73
C ALA A 77 10.22 5.12 -6.69
N LEU A 78 10.57 3.83 -6.57
CA LEU A 78 9.63 2.73 -6.47
C LEU A 78 8.68 2.89 -5.28
N GLU A 79 9.18 3.36 -4.13
CA GLU A 79 8.33 3.59 -2.95
C GLU A 79 7.22 4.61 -3.23
N TYR A 80 7.44 5.63 -4.06
CA TYR A 80 6.36 6.57 -4.44
C TYR A 80 5.29 5.93 -5.34
N LYS A 81 5.69 4.96 -6.17
CA LYS A 81 4.88 4.47 -7.31
C LYS A 81 4.39 3.04 -7.19
N LYS A 82 4.76 2.32 -6.14
CA LYS A 82 4.30 0.94 -5.93
C LYS A 82 2.83 0.91 -5.50
N LEU A 83 2.22 -0.27 -5.65
CA LEU A 83 0.93 -0.58 -5.08
C LEU A 83 1.08 -0.69 -3.56
N TYR A 84 0.33 0.14 -2.84
CA TYR A 84 0.16 0.03 -1.40
C TYR A 84 -1.09 -0.77 -1.07
N LYS A 85 -1.02 -1.57 -0.01
CA LYS A 85 -2.16 -2.38 0.44
C LYS A 85 -3.36 -1.53 0.85
N TYR A 86 -3.12 -0.39 1.49
CA TYR A 86 -4.18 0.48 2.03
C TYR A 86 -4.06 1.89 1.46
N SER A 87 -5.21 2.50 1.16
CA SER A 87 -5.33 3.94 0.97
C SER A 87 -6.58 4.50 1.67
N VAL A 88 -6.43 5.69 2.26
CA VAL A 88 -7.51 6.41 2.94
C VAL A 88 -7.74 7.73 2.22
N PRO A 89 -8.82 7.85 1.42
CA PRO A 89 -9.13 9.05 0.66
C PRO A 89 -9.89 10.11 1.47
N PHE A 90 -9.56 11.37 1.17
CA PHE A 90 -10.21 12.58 1.66
C PHE A 90 -10.41 13.54 0.51
N PHE A 91 -11.55 14.23 0.50
CA PHE A 91 -11.65 15.46 -0.28
C PHE A 91 -10.86 16.55 0.44
N TYR A 92 -10.25 17.46 -0.32
CA TYR A 92 -9.58 18.60 0.28
C TYR A 92 -9.98 19.92 -0.37
N GLU A 93 -9.90 21.00 0.42
CA GLU A 93 -9.81 22.36 -0.10
C GLU A 93 -8.39 22.86 0.11
N ALA A 94 -7.82 23.45 -0.94
CA ALA A 94 -6.49 24.03 -0.89
C ALA A 94 -6.44 25.18 0.11
N GLY A 95 -5.28 25.34 0.77
CA GLY A 95 -4.99 26.50 1.59
C GLY A 95 -4.78 27.78 0.76
N GLU A 96 -4.41 28.87 1.44
CA GLU A 96 -4.13 30.16 0.77
C GLU A 96 -2.94 30.08 -0.18
N LYS A 97 -1.95 29.23 0.13
CA LYS A 97 -0.73 29.04 -0.65
C LYS A 97 -0.85 27.78 -1.51
N SER A 98 -0.20 27.83 -2.67
CA SER A 98 -0.05 26.63 -3.51
C SER A 98 0.83 25.58 -2.82
N ILE A 99 0.66 24.31 -3.20
CA ILE A 99 1.44 23.19 -2.64
C ILE A 99 2.94 23.42 -2.86
N ASP A 100 3.34 23.90 -4.05
CA ASP A 100 4.74 24.22 -4.37
C ASP A 100 5.32 25.33 -3.49
N GLU A 101 4.54 26.36 -3.17
CA GLU A 101 4.98 27.43 -2.26
C GLU A 101 5.21 26.90 -0.85
N VAL A 102 4.29 26.08 -0.34
CA VAL A 102 4.43 25.45 0.99
C VAL A 102 5.65 24.55 1.04
N LEU A 103 5.85 23.68 0.04
CA LEU A 103 7.02 22.80 -0.05
C LEU A 103 8.33 23.59 0.03
N LYS A 104 8.39 24.73 -0.67
CA LYS A 104 9.56 25.61 -0.69
C LYS A 104 9.77 26.35 0.63
N GLU A 105 8.73 26.91 1.22
CA GLU A 105 8.80 27.65 2.48
C GLU A 105 9.21 26.76 3.66
N MET A 106 8.66 25.55 3.70
CA MET A 106 9.00 24.54 4.71
C MET A 106 10.33 23.85 4.46
N GLN A 107 10.98 24.12 3.32
CA GLN A 107 12.22 23.47 2.90
C GLN A 107 12.10 21.94 2.80
N ILE A 108 10.92 21.44 2.40
CA ILE A 108 10.72 20.01 2.17
C ILE A 108 11.54 19.60 0.94
N ALA A 109 12.40 18.60 1.10
CA ALA A 109 13.24 18.11 0.02
C ALA A 109 12.37 17.52 -1.10
N VAL A 110 12.69 17.86 -2.36
CA VAL A 110 12.02 17.31 -3.53
C VAL A 110 12.93 16.27 -4.19
N PHE A 111 12.48 15.01 -4.18
CA PHE A 111 13.12 13.88 -4.82
C PHE A 111 13.30 14.12 -6.33
N LYS A 112 14.55 13.96 -6.79
CA LYS A 112 14.93 13.97 -8.19
C LYS A 112 15.85 12.80 -8.45
N ASN A 113 15.46 11.91 -9.35
CA ASN A 113 16.09 10.61 -9.56
C ASN A 113 17.59 10.73 -9.88
N GLU A 114 17.98 11.76 -10.63
CA GLU A 114 19.33 11.96 -11.17
C GLU A 114 20.34 12.42 -10.12
N ILE A 115 19.88 13.10 -9.07
CA ILE A 115 20.76 13.75 -8.08
C ILE A 115 20.49 13.28 -6.65
N TYR A 116 19.57 12.33 -6.46
CA TYR A 116 19.22 11.85 -5.14
C TYR A 116 20.41 11.20 -4.44
N GLN A 117 20.66 11.62 -3.20
CA GLN A 117 21.57 10.99 -2.26
C GLN A 117 20.83 10.87 -0.93
N PRO A 118 20.78 9.67 -0.31
CA PRO A 118 20.12 9.51 0.97
C PRO A 118 20.97 10.12 2.10
N GLU A 119 20.32 10.60 3.15
CA GLU A 119 21.00 11.07 4.36
C GLU A 119 21.48 9.93 5.28
N TYR A 120 21.26 8.67 4.88
CA TYR A 120 21.55 7.47 5.66
C TYR A 120 20.99 7.56 7.09
N VAL A 121 19.75 8.04 7.20
CA VAL A 121 18.96 8.12 8.43
C VAL A 121 17.53 7.65 8.09
N ILE A 122 16.92 6.90 9.01
CA ILE A 122 15.52 6.50 8.93
C ILE A 122 14.95 6.62 10.34
N ASP A 123 13.96 7.49 10.52
CA ASP A 123 13.38 7.78 11.83
C ASP A 123 12.45 6.67 12.29
N ARG A 124 12.27 6.51 13.60
CA ARG A 124 11.39 5.46 14.16
C ARG A 124 9.95 5.94 14.31
N ASN A 125 9.77 7.25 14.47
CA ASN A 125 8.50 7.89 14.73
C ASN A 125 8.15 8.91 13.65
N LEU A 126 6.86 9.08 13.40
CA LEU A 126 6.37 10.02 12.38
C LEU A 126 6.69 11.47 12.70
N ASN A 127 6.60 11.87 13.97
CA ASN A 127 6.87 13.22 14.43
C ASN A 127 8.34 13.65 14.32
N GLU A 128 9.25 12.70 14.14
CA GLU A 128 10.68 12.92 13.93
C GLU A 128 11.05 12.83 12.44
N SER A 129 10.21 12.19 11.63
CA SER A 129 10.48 11.90 10.23
C SER A 129 10.34 13.14 9.35
N ALA A 130 11.43 13.52 8.69
CA ALA A 130 11.42 14.55 7.66
C ALA A 130 10.86 13.97 6.34
N PRO A 131 9.76 14.50 5.80
CA PRO A 131 9.22 13.98 4.56
C PRO A 131 10.04 14.41 3.34
N ILE A 132 9.99 13.59 2.29
CA ILE A 132 10.55 13.91 0.98
C ILE A 132 9.42 13.92 -0.04
N ALA A 133 9.25 15.04 -0.73
CA ALA A 133 8.25 15.23 -1.76
C ALA A 133 8.70 14.69 -3.11
N TYR A 134 7.77 14.23 -3.94
CA TYR A 134 7.98 13.95 -5.35
C TYR A 134 6.80 14.55 -6.13
N VAL A 135 7.07 15.12 -7.30
CA VAL A 135 6.05 15.77 -8.13
C VAL A 135 6.15 15.18 -9.53
N GLU A 136 5.03 14.68 -10.04
CA GLU A 136 4.92 14.11 -11.37
C GLU A 136 3.57 14.50 -11.97
N ASP A 137 3.58 15.12 -13.15
CA ASP A 137 2.35 15.50 -13.88
C ASP A 137 1.32 16.31 -13.06
N GLY A 138 1.80 17.17 -12.16
CA GLY A 138 0.95 17.99 -11.28
C GLY A 138 0.34 17.23 -10.10
N ILE A 139 0.73 15.97 -9.90
CA ILE A 139 0.40 15.16 -8.74
C ILE A 139 1.56 15.24 -7.75
N TYR A 140 1.22 15.38 -6.47
CA TYR A 140 2.19 15.52 -5.39
C TYR A 140 2.20 14.29 -4.51
N PHE A 141 3.39 13.84 -4.14
CA PHE A 141 3.61 12.72 -3.23
C PHE A 141 4.48 13.21 -2.09
N ILE A 142 3.99 13.19 -0.86
CA ILE A 142 4.77 13.55 0.33
C ILE A 142 5.01 12.27 1.12
N LYS A 143 6.26 11.78 1.11
CA LYS A 143 6.61 10.47 1.68
C LYS A 143 7.35 10.61 3.00
N PHE A 144 6.83 9.95 4.01
CA PHE A 144 7.52 9.68 5.28
C PHE A 144 8.05 8.25 5.25
N VAL A 145 9.21 8.00 5.86
CA VAL A 145 9.77 6.65 5.94
C VAL A 145 10.16 6.35 7.36
N LEU A 146 9.55 5.30 7.91
CA LEU A 146 9.87 4.83 9.26
C LEU A 146 10.75 3.59 9.23
N GLN A 147 11.65 3.49 10.19
CA GLN A 147 12.34 2.26 10.54
C GLN A 147 11.37 1.42 11.39
N LYS A 148 11.10 0.20 10.94
CA LYS A 148 10.37 -0.81 11.68
C LYS A 148 11.21 -2.08 11.77
N ALA A 149 10.90 -2.91 12.76
CA ALA A 149 11.55 -4.19 12.96
C ALA A 149 10.50 -5.25 13.26
N TYR A 150 10.80 -6.49 12.94
CA TYR A 150 10.09 -7.65 13.46
C TYR A 150 11.08 -8.78 13.70
N GLN A 151 10.76 -9.72 14.58
CA GLN A 151 11.58 -10.90 14.81
C GLN A 151 11.10 -12.06 13.96
N GLN A 152 12.01 -12.70 13.23
CA GLN A 152 11.74 -13.97 12.56
C GLN A 152 11.68 -15.10 13.61
N SER A 153 10.67 -15.96 13.52
CA SER A 153 10.32 -16.92 14.57
C SER A 153 11.39 -17.97 14.85
N ASP A 154 12.00 -18.44 13.78
CA ASP A 154 12.81 -19.65 13.70
C ASP A 154 14.30 -19.34 13.91
N THR A 155 14.74 -18.14 13.54
CA THR A 155 16.11 -17.67 13.75
C THR A 155 16.25 -16.73 14.94
N PHE A 156 15.14 -16.20 15.46
CA PHE A 156 15.10 -15.06 16.40
C PHE A 156 15.86 -13.82 15.88
N GLU A 157 16.14 -13.77 14.58
CA GLU A 157 16.83 -12.66 13.95
C GLU A 157 15.89 -11.46 13.85
N GLN A 158 16.35 -10.30 14.28
CA GLN A 158 15.65 -9.04 14.08
C GLN A 158 15.83 -8.59 12.64
N ILE A 159 14.72 -8.48 11.90
CA ILE A 159 14.70 -7.97 10.54
C ILE A 159 14.21 -6.52 10.56
N ASP A 160 15.14 -5.60 10.35
CA ASP A 160 14.83 -4.19 10.18
C ASP A 160 14.42 -3.89 8.73
N TYR A 161 13.36 -3.10 8.56
CA TYR A 161 12.80 -2.75 7.25
C TYR A 161 12.27 -1.31 7.22
N ARG A 162 12.09 -0.80 5.99
CA ARG A 162 11.51 0.52 5.69
C ARG A 162 10.00 0.38 5.65
N TYR A 163 9.32 1.29 6.32
CA TYR A 163 7.87 1.41 6.27
C TYR A 163 7.50 2.79 5.69
N PRO A 164 7.43 2.89 4.35
CA PRO A 164 7.07 4.15 3.70
C PRO A 164 5.57 4.41 3.80
N ILE A 165 5.22 5.67 4.09
CA ILE A 165 3.86 6.21 4.12
C ILE A 165 3.83 7.38 3.15
N VAL A 166 2.87 7.39 2.22
CA VAL A 166 2.79 8.40 1.17
C VAL A 166 1.48 9.14 1.27
N ILE A 167 1.54 10.46 1.43
CA ILE A 167 0.41 11.35 1.20
C ILE A 167 0.40 11.68 -0.29
N TYR A 168 -0.59 11.14 -1.00
CA TYR A 168 -0.83 11.37 -2.42
C TYR A 168 -1.85 12.49 -2.56
N ILE A 169 -1.55 13.52 -3.35
CA ILE A 169 -2.45 14.66 -3.58
C ILE A 169 -2.65 14.80 -5.09
N ASN A 170 -3.89 14.67 -5.52
CA ASN A 170 -4.30 14.88 -6.90
C ASN A 170 -5.21 16.11 -7.03
N PRO A 171 -4.67 17.25 -7.46
CA PRO A 171 -5.45 18.47 -7.65
C PRO A 171 -6.54 18.37 -8.73
N SER A 172 -6.42 17.48 -9.71
CA SER A 172 -7.39 17.41 -10.81
C SER A 172 -8.77 16.92 -10.35
N ILE A 173 -8.82 16.15 -9.26
CA ILE A 173 -10.05 15.61 -8.65
C ILE A 173 -10.26 16.09 -7.21
N ASN A 174 -9.40 16.97 -6.70
CA ASN A 174 -9.40 17.48 -5.31
C ASN A 174 -9.40 16.38 -4.25
N ILE A 175 -8.60 15.34 -4.47
CA ILE A 175 -8.44 14.22 -3.54
C ILE A 175 -7.04 14.17 -2.96
N LEU A 176 -6.99 13.86 -1.66
CA LEU A 176 -5.81 13.45 -0.93
C LEU A 176 -5.99 12.01 -0.44
N GLU A 177 -4.97 11.17 -0.56
CA GLU A 177 -4.95 9.82 -0.01
C GLU A 177 -3.74 9.59 0.88
N VAL A 178 -3.94 9.00 2.06
CA VAL A 178 -2.84 8.44 2.87
C VAL A 178 -2.66 6.98 2.48
N ARG A 179 -1.52 6.64 1.85
CA ARG A 179 -1.20 5.31 1.31
C ARG A 179 -0.12 4.62 2.16
N TYR A 180 -0.37 3.39 2.58
CA TYR A 180 0.54 2.61 3.44
C TYR A 180 0.32 1.09 3.29
N ASP A 181 1.30 0.29 3.73
CA ASP A 181 1.22 -1.17 3.73
C ASP A 181 0.84 -1.75 5.09
N SER A 182 0.57 -3.04 5.17
CA SER A 182 0.45 -3.71 6.47
C SER A 182 1.81 -3.73 7.19
N MET A 183 1.81 -3.41 8.48
CA MET A 183 2.95 -3.65 9.36
C MET A 183 3.18 -5.15 9.51
N ARG A 184 4.45 -5.51 9.72
CA ARG A 184 4.85 -6.83 10.18
C ARG A 184 4.87 -6.83 11.70
N TYR A 185 4.44 -7.94 12.30
CA TYR A 185 4.34 -8.08 13.75
C TYR A 185 5.23 -9.22 14.22
N SER A 186 5.86 -9.03 15.37
CA SER A 186 6.51 -10.11 16.12
C SER A 186 5.47 -10.77 17.04
N TYR A 187 5.50 -12.09 17.20
CA TYR A 187 4.54 -12.83 18.04
C TYR A 187 4.41 -12.29 19.48
N ASN A 188 5.52 -11.82 20.05
CA ASN A 188 5.57 -11.33 21.44
C ASN A 188 5.13 -9.87 21.60
N GLU A 189 4.87 -9.15 20.51
CA GLU A 189 4.45 -7.75 20.57
C GLU A 189 2.93 -7.66 20.53
N GLN A 190 2.35 -6.95 21.52
CA GLN A 190 0.95 -6.57 21.41
C GLN A 190 0.79 -5.73 20.14
N ILE A 191 -0.05 -6.23 19.22
CA ILE A 191 -0.48 -5.46 18.06
C ILE A 191 -1.14 -4.20 18.60
N ASP A 192 -0.49 -3.05 18.40
CA ASP A 192 -1.11 -1.76 18.63
C ASP A 192 -2.31 -1.64 17.68
N ARG A 193 -3.50 -1.88 18.23
CA ARG A 193 -4.77 -1.90 17.50
C ARG A 193 -5.05 -0.56 16.81
N ASP A 194 -4.41 0.50 17.29
CA ASP A 194 -4.53 1.87 16.79
C ASP A 194 -3.33 2.31 15.94
N ALA A 195 -2.40 1.41 15.58
CA ALA A 195 -1.20 1.79 14.84
C ALA A 195 -1.52 2.48 13.50
N TYR A 196 -2.49 1.95 12.75
CA TYR A 196 -2.90 2.53 11.48
C TYR A 196 -3.69 3.83 11.66
N SER A 197 -4.51 3.94 12.71
CA SER A 197 -5.26 5.17 12.97
C SER A 197 -4.33 6.32 13.34
N LYS A 198 -3.31 6.05 14.15
CA LYS A 198 -2.24 7.01 14.47
C LYS A 198 -1.52 7.50 13.22
N ILE A 199 -1.21 6.63 12.27
CA ILE A 199 -0.58 7.04 10.99
C ILE A 199 -1.50 7.99 10.22
N VAL A 200 -2.76 7.58 10.00
CA VAL A 200 -3.70 8.35 9.21
C VAL A 200 -3.94 9.71 9.84
N PHE A 201 -4.24 9.76 11.14
CA PHE A 201 -4.52 11.01 11.84
C PHE A 201 -3.30 11.92 11.92
N TYR A 202 -2.10 11.36 12.14
CA TYR A 202 -0.88 12.14 12.07
C TYR A 202 -0.71 12.78 10.69
N CYS A 203 -0.86 12.02 9.61
CA CYS A 203 -0.72 12.54 8.25
C CYS A 203 -1.78 13.61 7.92
N THR A 204 -3.03 13.42 8.36
CA THR A 204 -4.10 14.41 8.16
C THR A 204 -3.83 15.69 8.95
N ASP A 205 -3.44 15.58 10.22
CA ASP A 205 -3.16 16.74 11.06
C ASP A 205 -1.92 17.48 10.56
N TRP A 206 -0.87 16.75 10.16
CA TRP A 206 0.33 17.34 9.58
C TRP A 206 0.01 18.11 8.30
N ILE A 207 -0.84 17.60 7.39
CA ILE A 207 -1.24 18.35 6.20
C ILE A 207 -2.07 19.59 6.55
N LYS A 208 -3.02 19.48 7.48
CA LYS A 208 -3.84 20.63 7.92
C LYS A 208 -2.95 21.74 8.50
N ASP A 209 -2.05 21.39 9.40
CA ASP A 209 -1.21 22.33 10.13
C ASP A 209 -0.16 22.99 9.23
N ASN A 210 0.41 22.24 8.29
CA ASN A 210 1.54 22.69 7.49
C ASN A 210 1.14 23.27 6.12
N PHE A 211 0.11 22.71 5.48
CA PHE A 211 -0.37 23.17 4.16
C PHE A 211 -1.62 24.07 4.27
N GLY A 212 -2.22 24.19 5.46
CA GLY A 212 -3.46 24.96 5.66
C GLY A 212 -4.64 24.38 4.90
N MET A 213 -4.57 23.10 4.50
CA MET A 213 -5.65 22.44 3.78
C MET A 213 -6.78 22.09 4.72
N LYS A 214 -8.01 22.15 4.23
CA LYS A 214 -9.16 21.55 4.93
C LYS A 214 -9.43 20.18 4.36
N LEU A 215 -9.68 19.20 5.22
CA LEU A 215 -9.92 17.82 4.82
C LEU A 215 -11.37 17.45 5.13
N PHE A 216 -11.97 16.67 4.24
CA PHE A 216 -13.37 16.26 4.31
C PHE A 216 -13.48 14.77 4.05
N ARG A 217 -14.40 14.12 4.76
CA ARG A 217 -14.66 12.68 4.59
C ARG A 217 -15.22 12.37 3.21
N CYS A 218 -15.03 11.12 2.78
CA CYS A 218 -15.75 10.57 1.64
C CYS A 218 -17.10 10.01 2.10
N GLU A 219 -18.18 10.68 1.70
CA GLU A 219 -19.54 10.17 1.83
C GLU A 219 -19.83 9.15 0.73
N HIS A 220 -20.54 8.07 1.10
CA HIS A 220 -20.64 6.87 0.28
C HIS A 220 -22.08 6.33 0.16
N MET A 221 -23.09 7.15 0.51
CA MET A 221 -24.51 6.76 0.52
C MET A 221 -24.98 6.14 -0.82
N ASP A 222 -24.52 6.68 -1.94
CA ASP A 222 -24.91 6.22 -3.28
C ASP A 222 -23.87 5.30 -3.94
N THR A 223 -22.73 5.01 -3.29
CA THR A 223 -21.63 4.20 -3.87
C THR A 223 -22.14 2.87 -4.43
N ILE A 224 -22.94 2.13 -3.66
CA ILE A 224 -23.49 0.83 -4.07
C ILE A 224 -24.41 0.98 -5.28
N LYS A 225 -25.25 2.03 -5.29
CA LYS A 225 -26.21 2.29 -6.37
C LYS A 225 -25.50 2.63 -7.67
N ILE A 226 -24.47 3.47 -7.61
CA ILE A 226 -23.68 3.92 -8.77
C ILE A 226 -22.86 2.77 -9.35
N ILE A 227 -22.22 1.96 -8.51
CA ILE A 227 -21.42 0.81 -8.96
C ILE A 227 -22.30 -0.32 -9.54
N ASN A 228 -23.54 -0.44 -9.08
CA ASN A 228 -24.50 -1.42 -9.62
C ASN A 228 -25.26 -0.93 -10.86
N ASP A 229 -24.92 0.24 -11.42
CA ASP A 229 -25.53 0.67 -12.68
C ASP A 229 -25.16 -0.30 -13.82
N ILE A 230 -26.19 -0.92 -14.39
CA ILE A 230 -26.11 -1.97 -15.41
C ILE A 230 -25.41 -1.46 -16.68
N GLN A 231 -25.33 -0.15 -16.90
CA GLN A 231 -24.62 0.42 -18.05
C GLN A 231 -23.09 0.39 -17.90
N ASN A 232 -22.55 0.23 -16.69
CA ASN A 232 -21.10 0.16 -16.49
C ASN A 232 -20.58 -1.29 -16.56
N THR A 233 -19.80 -1.60 -17.59
CA THR A 233 -19.18 -2.93 -17.75
C THR A 233 -17.76 -3.02 -17.20
N GLU A 234 -17.12 -1.88 -16.93
CA GLU A 234 -15.70 -1.81 -16.54
C GLU A 234 -15.52 -1.91 -15.03
N VAL A 235 -16.46 -1.39 -14.25
CA VAL A 235 -16.45 -1.47 -12.79
C VAL A 235 -17.71 -2.16 -12.32
N ARG A 236 -17.57 -3.26 -11.57
CA ARG A 236 -18.71 -4.06 -11.10
C ARG A 236 -18.59 -4.40 -9.63
N MET A 237 -19.74 -4.40 -8.96
CA MET A 237 -19.83 -4.95 -7.62
C MET A 237 -19.56 -6.46 -7.67
N TYR A 238 -18.62 -6.91 -6.84
CA TYR A 238 -18.25 -8.31 -6.72
C TYR A 238 -18.94 -8.97 -5.53
N LYS A 239 -18.90 -8.30 -4.37
CA LYS A 239 -19.50 -8.77 -3.11
C LYS A 239 -19.97 -7.60 -2.25
N GLN A 240 -21.02 -7.82 -1.47
CA GLN A 240 -21.56 -6.84 -0.53
C GLN A 240 -21.91 -7.50 0.81
N MET A 241 -21.48 -6.90 1.91
CA MET A 241 -21.94 -7.25 3.26
C MET A 241 -22.96 -6.21 3.73
N MET A 242 -24.09 -6.68 4.28
CA MET A 242 -25.14 -5.82 4.85
C MET A 242 -25.46 -6.23 6.28
N GLU A 243 -25.58 -5.26 7.19
CA GLU A 243 -26.24 -5.46 8.47
C GLU A 243 -27.76 -5.34 8.29
N MET A 244 -28.50 -6.37 8.71
CA MET A 244 -29.96 -6.35 8.72
C MET A 244 -30.45 -5.65 9.99
N LYS A 245 -31.60 -4.96 9.89
CA LYS A 245 -32.24 -4.24 11.01
C LYS A 245 -32.56 -5.10 12.25
N ALA A 246 -32.47 -6.42 12.14
CA ALA A 246 -32.70 -7.38 13.21
C ALA A 246 -31.41 -7.85 13.92
N GLY A 247 -30.25 -7.25 13.62
CA GLY A 247 -28.97 -7.60 14.26
C GLY A 247 -28.22 -8.79 13.65
N GLY A 248 -28.69 -9.33 12.52
CA GLY A 248 -27.96 -10.31 11.72
C GLY A 248 -27.24 -9.65 10.54
N SER A 249 -26.13 -10.23 10.08
CA SER A 249 -25.44 -9.80 8.86
C SER A 249 -25.73 -10.76 7.70
N ALA A 250 -25.82 -10.23 6.48
CA ALA A 250 -26.00 -11.01 5.26
C ALA A 250 -24.93 -10.61 4.23
N GLU A 251 -24.24 -11.60 3.67
CA GLU A 251 -23.29 -11.39 2.57
C GLU A 251 -23.98 -11.78 1.25
N LEU A 252 -24.11 -10.83 0.33
CA LEU A 252 -24.65 -11.04 -1.01
C LEU A 252 -23.49 -11.07 -2.01
N THR A 253 -23.31 -12.21 -2.67
CA THR A 253 -22.34 -12.37 -3.77
C THR A 253 -23.07 -12.23 -5.10
N ALA A 254 -22.63 -11.29 -5.95
CA ALA A 254 -23.33 -10.94 -7.19
C ALA A 254 -22.94 -11.79 -8.41
N SER A 255 -22.11 -12.83 -8.26
CA SER A 255 -21.61 -13.62 -9.40
C SER A 255 -21.69 -15.14 -9.20
N GLU A 256 -22.19 -15.84 -10.23
CA GLU A 256 -22.28 -17.30 -10.35
C GLU A 256 -20.94 -18.04 -10.53
N ASN A 257 -19.79 -17.35 -10.49
CA ASN A 257 -18.49 -18.01 -10.66
C ASN A 257 -17.41 -17.41 -9.73
N GLY A 258 -17.24 -18.07 -8.58
CA GLY A 258 -16.16 -17.82 -7.64
C GLY A 258 -16.68 -17.48 -6.25
N ASP A 259 -17.11 -18.51 -5.51
CA ASP A 259 -17.37 -18.44 -4.08
C ASP A 259 -16.07 -18.06 -3.35
N TYR A 260 -15.89 -16.78 -3.03
CA TYR A 260 -15.01 -16.40 -1.92
C TYR A 260 -15.83 -16.48 -0.64
N MET A 261 -16.23 -17.69 -0.23
CA MET A 261 -16.74 -17.89 1.14
C MET A 261 -15.76 -17.23 2.11
N LEU A 262 -16.29 -16.47 3.08
CA LEU A 262 -15.52 -16.08 4.25
C LEU A 262 -14.77 -17.33 4.73
N PRO A 263 -13.45 -17.27 4.97
CA PRO A 263 -12.78 -18.39 5.59
C PRO A 263 -13.47 -18.60 6.92
N PHE A 264 -13.53 -19.84 7.37
CA PHE A 264 -13.92 -20.17 8.71
C PHE A 264 -12.93 -19.53 9.71
N LEU A 265 -12.97 -18.21 9.94
CA LEU A 265 -11.94 -17.47 10.68
C LEU A 265 -11.81 -18.03 12.10
N GLY A 266 -12.97 -18.31 12.72
CA GLY A 266 -13.07 -19.01 14.00
C GLY A 266 -12.54 -20.44 13.91
N GLU A 267 -12.92 -21.22 12.89
CA GLU A 267 -12.45 -22.61 12.75
C GLU A 267 -10.97 -22.69 12.35
N ILE A 268 -10.38 -21.67 11.73
CA ILE A 268 -8.94 -21.58 11.46
C ILE A 268 -8.22 -21.23 12.76
N ARG A 269 -8.76 -20.34 13.60
CA ARG A 269 -8.22 -20.13 14.96
C ARG A 269 -8.29 -21.41 15.77
N GLU A 270 -9.45 -22.05 15.80
CA GLU A 270 -9.67 -23.32 16.48
C GLU A 270 -8.75 -24.41 15.93
N LEU A 271 -8.56 -24.50 14.61
CA LEU A 271 -7.61 -25.43 13.99
C LEU A 271 -6.17 -25.15 14.44
N ILE A 272 -5.76 -23.88 14.52
CA ILE A 272 -4.42 -23.50 15.02
C ILE A 272 -4.28 -23.88 16.50
N ASP A 273 -5.30 -23.59 17.31
CA ASP A 273 -5.30 -23.82 18.75
C ASP A 273 -5.37 -25.33 19.09
N GLU A 274 -6.21 -26.10 18.41
CA GLU A 274 -6.33 -27.56 18.57
C GLU A 274 -5.11 -28.33 18.08
N ASN A 275 -4.34 -27.74 17.16
CA ASN A 275 -3.13 -28.34 16.58
C ASN A 275 -1.87 -27.55 16.98
N GLU A 276 -1.85 -26.99 18.18
CA GLU A 276 -0.76 -26.12 18.67
C GLU A 276 0.61 -26.75 18.48
N GLU A 277 0.78 -28.04 18.77
CA GLU A 277 2.06 -28.74 18.61
C GLU A 277 2.55 -28.76 17.15
N LEU A 278 1.66 -29.03 16.18
CA LEU A 278 2.01 -29.05 14.75
C LEU A 278 2.31 -27.65 14.21
N PHE A 279 1.58 -26.64 14.67
CA PHE A 279 1.83 -25.25 14.27
C PHE A 279 3.03 -24.64 15.00
N ALA A 280 3.40 -25.15 16.17
CA ALA A 280 4.63 -24.77 16.88
C ALA A 280 5.88 -25.25 16.12
N GLU A 281 5.80 -26.36 15.39
CA GLU A 281 6.88 -26.82 14.49
C GLU A 281 7.04 -25.95 13.23
N ALA A 282 6.01 -25.16 12.87
CA ALA A 282 5.99 -24.32 11.68
C ALA A 282 5.54 -22.88 12.00
N ASP A 283 6.25 -22.23 12.93
CA ASP A 283 5.81 -20.94 13.48
C ASP A 283 5.66 -19.82 12.44
N GLU A 284 6.48 -19.79 11.37
CA GLU A 284 6.30 -18.81 10.28
C GLU A 284 4.92 -18.94 9.62
N ILE A 285 4.46 -20.17 9.37
CA ILE A 285 3.15 -20.43 8.77
C ILE A 285 2.06 -20.03 9.74
N ARG A 286 2.22 -20.36 11.03
CA ARG A 286 1.30 -19.94 12.10
C ARG A 286 1.17 -18.42 12.14
N GLN A 287 2.28 -17.69 12.10
CA GLN A 287 2.30 -16.22 12.14
C GLN A 287 1.63 -15.60 10.92
N LEU A 288 1.88 -16.11 9.72
CA LEU A 288 1.22 -15.64 8.50
C LEU A 288 -0.30 -15.79 8.59
N LEU A 289 -0.78 -16.92 9.12
CA LEU A 289 -2.21 -17.16 9.32
C LEU A 289 -2.79 -16.23 10.40
N LEU A 290 -2.14 -16.11 11.56
CA LEU A 290 -2.59 -15.22 12.63
C LEU A 290 -2.61 -13.76 12.19
N GLN A 291 -1.60 -13.28 11.47
CA GLN A 291 -1.59 -11.94 10.89
C GLN A 291 -2.78 -11.76 9.94
N TYR A 292 -3.02 -12.71 9.05
CA TYR A 292 -4.15 -12.67 8.14
C TYR A 292 -5.49 -12.63 8.89
N LEU A 293 -5.67 -13.45 9.93
CA LEU A 293 -6.86 -13.48 10.77
C LEU A 293 -7.09 -12.13 11.49
N ASN A 294 -6.06 -11.61 12.14
CA ASN A 294 -6.13 -10.34 12.88
C ASN A 294 -6.50 -9.16 11.96
N GLU A 295 -5.92 -9.10 10.76
CA GLU A 295 -6.27 -8.07 9.76
C GLU A 295 -7.72 -8.19 9.28
N LYS A 296 -8.22 -9.41 9.11
CA LYS A 296 -9.61 -9.66 8.70
C LYS A 296 -10.57 -9.25 9.80
N GLU A 297 -10.31 -9.65 11.04
CA GLU A 297 -11.11 -9.31 12.22
C GLU A 297 -11.16 -7.80 12.48
N ALA A 298 -10.02 -7.11 12.34
CA ALA A 298 -9.95 -5.65 12.52
C ALA A 298 -10.87 -4.86 11.58
N THR A 299 -11.29 -5.45 10.45
CA THR A 299 -12.20 -4.83 9.48
C THR A 299 -13.53 -5.56 9.33
N ALA A 300 -13.80 -6.59 10.14
CA ALA A 300 -14.95 -7.48 9.99
C ALA A 300 -16.27 -6.86 10.47
N SER A 301 -16.21 -5.98 11.48
CA SER A 301 -17.37 -5.33 12.08
C SER A 301 -17.88 -4.12 11.31
N TYR A 302 -17.25 -3.77 10.18
CA TYR A 302 -17.58 -2.57 9.41
C TYR A 302 -18.32 -2.94 8.12
N PRO A 303 -19.28 -2.12 7.66
CA PRO A 303 -19.88 -2.31 6.34
C PRO A 303 -18.80 -2.27 5.26
N TYR A 304 -18.82 -3.21 4.32
CA TYR A 304 -17.88 -3.20 3.21
C TYR A 304 -18.48 -3.75 1.91
N ILE A 305 -17.86 -3.34 0.81
CA ILE A 305 -18.08 -3.91 -0.53
C ILE A 305 -16.75 -4.31 -1.16
N TYR A 306 -16.80 -5.30 -2.05
CA TYR A 306 -15.71 -5.59 -2.98
C TYR A 306 -16.12 -5.12 -4.37
N VAL A 307 -15.27 -4.33 -4.99
CA VAL A 307 -15.49 -3.77 -6.32
C VAL A 307 -14.39 -4.28 -7.23
N LYS A 308 -14.77 -4.83 -8.39
CA LYS A 308 -13.84 -5.36 -9.38
C LYS A 308 -13.75 -4.41 -10.57
N TRP A 309 -12.53 -3.98 -10.90
CA TRP A 309 -12.21 -3.34 -12.16
C TRP A 309 -11.86 -4.42 -13.17
N ILE A 310 -12.69 -4.55 -14.20
CA ILE A 310 -12.55 -5.54 -15.27
C ILE A 310 -11.74 -4.90 -16.39
N LYS A 311 -10.56 -5.46 -16.66
CA LYS A 311 -9.74 -5.07 -17.80
C LYS A 311 -9.87 -6.13 -18.91
N PRO A 312 -9.53 -5.81 -20.18
CA PRO A 312 -9.61 -6.78 -21.28
C PRO A 312 -8.79 -8.06 -21.05
N VAL A 313 -7.74 -7.98 -20.23
CA VAL A 313 -6.91 -9.11 -19.82
C VAL A 313 -7.15 -9.37 -18.35
N GLU A 314 -7.57 -10.59 -17.98
CA GLU A 314 -7.95 -10.90 -16.59
C GLU A 314 -6.79 -10.75 -15.60
N THR A 315 -5.54 -10.98 -16.02
CA THR A 315 -4.35 -10.73 -15.19
C THR A 315 -4.06 -9.24 -14.96
N LYS A 316 -4.87 -8.34 -15.54
CA LYS A 316 -4.89 -6.90 -15.30
C LYS A 316 -6.16 -6.46 -14.56
N SER A 317 -7.16 -7.33 -14.41
CA SER A 317 -8.34 -7.07 -13.58
C SER A 317 -7.98 -7.13 -12.11
N TYR A 318 -8.53 -6.24 -11.28
CA TYR A 318 -8.20 -6.16 -9.86
C TYR A 318 -9.42 -5.87 -9.01
N ILE A 319 -9.29 -6.10 -7.70
CA ILE A 319 -10.38 -5.94 -6.73
C ILE A 319 -9.92 -4.96 -5.65
N VAL A 320 -10.81 -4.05 -5.28
CA VAL A 320 -10.65 -3.17 -4.13
C VAL A 320 -11.75 -3.49 -3.12
N LYS A 321 -11.38 -3.77 -1.87
CA LYS A 321 -12.32 -3.81 -0.76
C LYS A 321 -12.48 -2.38 -0.24
N ILE A 322 -13.70 -1.87 -0.25
CA ILE A 322 -14.05 -0.58 0.30
C ILE A 322 -14.71 -0.85 1.65
N THR A 323 -14.04 -0.46 2.73
CA THR A 323 -14.59 -0.53 4.08
C THR A 323 -15.08 0.85 4.47
N PHE A 324 -16.37 0.94 4.74
CA PHE A 324 -17.02 2.16 5.19
C PHE A 324 -16.86 2.30 6.71
N ASP A 325 -16.95 3.53 7.21
CA ASP A 325 -17.03 3.81 8.65
C ASP A 325 -15.85 3.26 9.47
N TYR A 326 -14.67 3.14 8.87
CA TYR A 326 -13.46 2.67 9.54
C TYR A 326 -13.01 3.64 10.65
N PHE A 327 -12.33 3.10 11.68
CA PHE A 327 -12.01 3.78 12.95
C PHE A 327 -13.23 4.41 13.65
N ASN A 328 -14.26 3.58 13.89
CA ASN A 328 -15.49 3.97 14.58
C ASN A 328 -16.28 5.09 13.88
N GLY A 329 -16.51 4.96 12.57
CA GLY A 329 -17.44 5.81 11.82
C GLY A 329 -16.84 7.09 11.26
N LYS A 330 -15.52 7.15 11.05
CA LYS A 330 -14.85 8.42 10.71
C LYS A 330 -14.25 8.47 9.31
N ILE A 331 -13.86 7.36 8.71
CA ILE A 331 -13.14 7.38 7.43
C ILE A 331 -13.48 6.18 6.54
N THR A 332 -13.30 6.35 5.23
CA THR A 332 -13.36 5.26 4.26
C THR A 332 -11.97 4.65 4.09
N LEU A 333 -11.86 3.32 4.08
CA LEU A 333 -10.62 2.60 3.81
C LEU A 333 -10.74 1.82 2.50
N LEU A 334 -9.81 2.06 1.58
CA LEU A 334 -9.60 1.25 0.39
C LEU A 334 -8.49 0.24 0.66
N GLN A 335 -8.80 -1.05 0.51
CA GLN A 335 -7.83 -2.13 0.56
C GLN A 335 -7.65 -2.74 -0.83
N HIS A 336 -6.45 -2.59 -1.39
CA HIS A 336 -6.10 -3.03 -2.74
C HIS A 336 -5.68 -4.50 -2.73
N ILE A 337 -6.44 -5.35 -3.42
CA ILE A 337 -6.23 -6.79 -3.40
C ILE A 337 -5.51 -7.22 -4.67
N THR A 338 -4.28 -7.70 -4.47
CA THR A 338 -3.40 -8.12 -5.57
C THR A 338 -3.97 -9.27 -6.39
N GLY A 339 -4.59 -10.28 -5.75
CA GLY A 339 -5.19 -11.42 -6.44
C GLY A 339 -4.26 -12.06 -7.48
N LYS A 340 -4.76 -12.24 -8.71
CA LYS A 340 -3.98 -12.72 -9.88
C LYS A 340 -3.33 -11.61 -10.71
N CYS A 341 -3.43 -10.38 -10.23
CA CYS A 341 -3.12 -9.20 -11.02
C CYS A 341 -1.62 -8.88 -10.97
N ASN A 342 -0.99 -8.75 -12.13
CA ASN A 342 0.48 -8.86 -12.24
C ASN A 342 1.25 -7.53 -12.24
N ASP A 343 0.59 -6.44 -12.56
CA ASP A 343 1.09 -5.08 -12.32
C ASP A 343 0.99 -4.76 -10.81
N LEU A 344 1.98 -4.11 -10.22
CA LEU A 344 1.99 -3.75 -8.81
C LEU A 344 2.43 -2.31 -8.65
N GLY A 345 2.07 -1.48 -9.62
CA GLY A 345 2.21 -0.03 -9.58
C GLY A 345 0.96 0.66 -9.04
N MET A 346 1.10 1.94 -8.77
CA MET A 346 0.07 2.83 -8.25
C MET A 346 -1.09 3.08 -9.22
N GLY A 347 -0.93 2.76 -10.51
CA GLY A 347 -1.93 3.04 -11.55
C GLY A 347 -3.33 2.52 -11.19
N ARG A 348 -3.42 1.38 -10.51
CA ARG A 348 -4.70 0.83 -10.05
C ARG A 348 -5.34 1.60 -8.90
N MET A 349 -4.50 2.13 -8.01
CA MET A 349 -4.97 2.98 -6.92
C MET A 349 -5.53 4.27 -7.51
N ASN A 350 -4.80 4.85 -8.48
CA ASN A 350 -5.21 6.05 -9.21
C ASN A 350 -6.51 5.81 -9.99
N ASP A 351 -6.60 4.74 -10.79
CA ASP A 351 -7.82 4.34 -11.52
C ASP A 351 -9.02 4.17 -10.57
N ALA A 352 -8.81 3.56 -9.40
CA ALA A 352 -9.87 3.33 -8.43
C ALA A 352 -10.38 4.65 -7.82
N ILE A 353 -9.48 5.51 -7.35
CA ILE A 353 -9.88 6.76 -6.72
C ILE A 353 -10.46 7.75 -7.72
N GLU A 354 -9.91 7.84 -8.94
CA GLU A 354 -10.47 8.67 -10.02
C GLU A 354 -11.89 8.23 -10.38
N TYR A 355 -12.12 6.92 -10.52
CA TYR A 355 -13.46 6.40 -10.78
C TYR A 355 -14.42 6.73 -9.64
N LEU A 356 -14.04 6.46 -8.39
CA LEU A 356 -14.91 6.66 -7.23
C LEU A 356 -15.27 8.15 -7.07
N SER A 357 -14.34 9.06 -7.31
CA SER A 357 -14.57 10.50 -7.24
C SER A 357 -15.39 11.02 -8.43
N ASN A 358 -15.04 10.68 -9.67
CA ASN A 358 -15.69 11.23 -10.86
C ASN A 358 -17.08 10.67 -11.13
N SER A 359 -17.35 9.44 -10.70
CA SER A 359 -18.68 8.83 -10.83
C SER A 359 -19.71 9.39 -9.83
N GLY A 360 -19.26 10.18 -8.85
CA GLY A 360 -20.08 10.58 -7.71
C GLY A 360 -20.30 9.46 -6.70
N SER A 361 -19.58 8.33 -6.82
CA SER A 361 -19.63 7.26 -5.82
C SER A 361 -19.16 7.77 -4.46
N PHE A 362 -18.09 8.56 -4.45
CA PHE A 362 -17.65 9.36 -3.31
C PHE A 362 -18.03 10.81 -3.52
N VAL A 363 -18.66 11.39 -2.51
CA VAL A 363 -18.96 12.82 -2.47
C VAL A 363 -18.34 13.46 -1.23
N LYS A 364 -18.10 14.76 -1.30
CA LYS A 364 -17.51 15.52 -0.21
C LYS A 364 -18.45 15.57 1.00
N GLY A 365 -17.99 15.07 2.13
CA GLY A 365 -18.70 15.01 3.39
C GLY A 365 -18.35 16.13 4.37
N GLU A 366 -18.48 15.80 5.66
CA GLU A 366 -18.11 16.66 6.78
C GLU A 366 -16.60 16.91 6.85
N GLU A 367 -16.24 18.11 7.29
CA GLU A 367 -14.85 18.53 7.58
C GLU A 367 -14.31 17.80 8.82
N ILE A 368 -13.01 17.50 8.86
CA ILE A 368 -12.36 16.70 9.92
C ILE A 368 -11.14 17.32 10.59
#